data_AF-B0K4R8-F1
#
_entry.id   AF-B0K4R8-F1
#
_cell.length_a   1.000
_cell.length_b   1.000
_cell.length_c   1.000
_cell.angle_alpha   90.00
_cell.angle_beta   90.00
_cell.angle_gamma   90.00
#
_symmetry.space_group_name_H-M   'P 1'
#
loop_
_entity.id
_entity.type
_entity.pdbx_description
1 polymer ?
#
loop_
_entity_poly.entity_id
_entity_poly.type
_entity_poly.pdbx_seq_one_letter_code
_entity_poly.pdbx_strand_id
1 'polypeptide(L)'
;MCGTDMEERTISTVAGWGKYRLTIDGVKAYVCPNCGEIVFSAEEVHMLQELGKSLSNLNEKERPDVLNVSEVADLLRVSNQTVYNMIKDGRLKATKVGREWKFMRKDIESILDPDNSTQIAARSSNGEISDHDYEIIKKHISNM
;
A
#
# COMPACT_ATOMS: atom_id res chain seq x y z
N MET A 1 -7.82 -15.30 4.14
CA MET A 1 -8.92 -14.84 3.26
C MET A 1 -10.12 -15.73 3.50
N CYS A 2 -11.34 -15.18 3.52
CA CYS A 2 -12.58 -15.92 3.82
C CYS A 2 -13.13 -16.74 2.63
N GLY A 3 -12.55 -16.61 1.44
CA GLY A 3 -12.90 -17.41 0.26
C GLY A 3 -14.24 -17.04 -0.41
N THR A 4 -14.88 -15.96 0.02
CA THR A 4 -16.13 -15.45 -0.56
C THR A 4 -15.83 -14.55 -1.76
N ASP A 5 -16.68 -14.63 -2.80
CA ASP A 5 -16.60 -13.73 -3.95
C ASP A 5 -16.83 -12.26 -3.54
N MET A 6 -16.12 -11.37 -4.21
CA MET A 6 -16.15 -9.94 -3.93
C MET A 6 -17.23 -9.24 -4.76
N GLU A 7 -17.90 -8.25 -4.19
CA GLU A 7 -18.93 -7.47 -4.87
C GLU A 7 -18.43 -6.06 -5.19
N GLU A 8 -18.56 -5.60 -6.45
CA GLU A 8 -18.27 -4.22 -6.80
C GLU A 8 -19.33 -3.28 -6.21
N ARG A 9 -18.88 -2.25 -5.49
CA ARG A 9 -19.72 -1.23 -4.89
C ARG A 9 -19.08 0.14 -5.05
N THR A 10 -19.92 1.16 -5.20
CA THR A 10 -19.51 2.56 -5.02
C THR A 10 -19.55 2.89 -3.54
N ILE A 11 -18.41 3.29 -2.97
CA ILE A 11 -18.28 3.57 -1.54
C ILE A 11 -17.76 4.97 -1.27
N SER A 12 -17.96 5.41 -0.03
CA SER A 12 -17.28 6.55 0.56
C SER A 12 -16.04 6.05 1.29
N THR A 13 -14.87 6.59 0.95
CA THR A 13 -13.61 6.24 1.62
C THR A 13 -12.90 7.49 2.13
N VAL A 14 -12.08 7.32 3.17
CA VAL A 14 -11.33 8.42 3.75
C VAL A 14 -9.91 8.40 3.23
N ALA A 15 -9.52 9.48 2.56
CA ALA A 15 -8.12 9.80 2.31
C ALA A 15 -7.69 10.94 3.25
N GLY A 16 -6.39 11.15 3.41
CA GLY A 16 -5.90 12.14 4.36
C GLY A 16 -4.45 11.92 4.76
N TRP A 17 -3.88 12.98 5.33
CA TRP A 17 -2.56 12.99 5.94
C TRP A 17 -2.58 13.88 7.19
N GLY A 18 -1.99 13.39 8.28
CA GLY A 18 -1.94 14.11 9.55
C GLY A 18 -3.34 14.48 10.07
N LYS A 19 -3.59 15.77 10.28
CA LYS A 19 -4.89 16.25 10.80
C LYS A 19 -5.98 16.39 9.75
N TYR A 20 -5.64 16.34 8.47
CA TYR A 20 -6.60 16.54 7.39
C TYR A 20 -7.12 15.20 6.90
N ARG A 21 -8.43 14.99 7.06
CA ARG A 21 -9.16 13.81 6.56
C ARG A 21 -10.17 14.28 5.52
N LEU A 22 -10.07 13.78 4.30
CA LEU A 22 -11.02 13.98 3.21
C LEU A 22 -11.91 12.73 3.10
N THR A 23 -13.22 12.94 3.01
CA THR A 23 -14.13 11.88 2.59
C THR A 23 -14.31 11.99 1.09
N ILE A 24 -14.04 10.91 0.38
CA ILE A 24 -14.15 10.81 -1.07
C ILE A 24 -15.32 9.87 -1.34
N ASP A 25 -16.38 10.45 -1.87
CA ASP A 25 -17.58 9.73 -2.30
C ASP A 25 -17.44 9.33 -3.76
N GLY A 26 -17.96 8.15 -4.11
CA GLY A 26 -18.00 7.70 -5.50
C GLY A 26 -16.89 6.74 -5.92
N VAL A 27 -16.05 6.29 -4.99
CA VAL A 27 -14.92 5.40 -5.27
C VAL A 27 -15.42 3.99 -5.53
N LYS A 28 -15.01 3.40 -6.66
CA LYS A 28 -15.32 2.00 -6.96
C LYS A 28 -14.40 1.08 -6.16
N ALA A 29 -14.99 0.13 -5.45
CA ALA A 29 -14.25 -0.87 -4.69
C ALA A 29 -14.95 -2.22 -4.73
N TYR A 30 -14.16 -3.28 -4.64
CA TYR A 30 -14.62 -4.63 -4.42
C TYR A 30 -14.69 -4.88 -2.92
N VAL A 31 -15.88 -5.17 -2.40
CA VAL A 31 -16.12 -5.38 -0.96
C VAL A 31 -16.57 -6.81 -0.73
N CYS A 32 -15.92 -7.50 0.20
CA CYS A 32 -16.36 -8.82 0.63
C CYS A 32 -17.63 -8.67 1.49
N PRO A 33 -18.77 -9.27 1.11
CA PRO A 33 -20.01 -9.17 1.89
C PRO A 33 -19.93 -9.93 3.23
N ASN A 34 -19.00 -10.87 3.36
CA ASN A 34 -18.86 -11.72 4.56
C ASN A 34 -17.97 -11.09 5.63
N CYS A 35 -16.75 -10.67 5.27
CA CYS A 35 -15.78 -10.12 6.25
C CYS A 35 -15.55 -8.62 6.14
N GLY A 36 -16.09 -7.95 5.11
CA GLY A 36 -15.93 -6.51 4.91
C GLY A 36 -14.57 -6.08 4.37
N GLU A 37 -13.73 -7.01 3.90
CA GLU A 37 -12.46 -6.68 3.23
C GLU A 37 -12.73 -5.82 1.99
N ILE A 38 -11.91 -4.80 1.77
CA ILE A 38 -12.08 -3.86 0.65
C ILE A 38 -10.83 -3.90 -0.22
N VAL A 39 -11.03 -4.09 -1.53
CA VAL A 39 -9.99 -4.04 -2.54
C VAL A 39 -10.36 -2.97 -3.56
N PHE A 40 -9.44 -2.04 -3.79
CA PHE A 40 -9.61 -0.96 -4.77
C PHE A 40 -9.00 -1.36 -6.11
N SER A 41 -9.52 -0.83 -7.22
CA SER A 41 -8.87 -0.97 -8.52
C SER A 41 -7.57 -0.16 -8.58
N ALA A 42 -6.68 -0.46 -9.53
CA ALA A 42 -5.40 0.25 -9.65
C ALA A 42 -5.60 1.76 -9.89
N GLU A 43 -6.61 2.15 -10.67
CA GLU A 43 -6.93 3.54 -10.97
C GLU A 43 -7.36 4.29 -9.70
N GLU A 44 -8.23 3.67 -8.89
CA GLU A 44 -8.73 4.25 -7.65
C GLU A 44 -7.62 4.34 -6.59
N VAL A 45 -6.78 3.32 -6.48
CA VAL A 45 -5.59 3.36 -5.61
C VAL A 45 -4.68 4.52 -5.98
N HIS A 46 -4.40 4.70 -7.26
CA HIS A 46 -3.54 5.77 -7.74
C HIS A 46 -4.11 7.15 -7.39
N MET A 47 -5.40 7.38 -7.65
CA MET A 47 -6.08 8.63 -7.29
C MET A 47 -6.03 8.91 -5.78
N LEU A 48 -6.34 7.90 -4.94
CA LEU A 48 -6.30 8.04 -3.48
C LEU A 48 -4.89 8.34 -2.95
N GLN A 49 -3.87 7.76 -3.58
CA GLN A 49 -2.46 8.03 -3.26
C GLN A 49 -2.07 9.46 -3.64
N GLU A 50 -2.43 9.94 -4.83
CA GLU A 50 -2.10 11.31 -5.27
C GLU A 50 -2.76 12.39 -4.40
N LEU A 51 -4.01 12.18 -3.99
CA LEU A 51 -4.68 13.06 -3.03
C LEU A 51 -3.98 13.04 -1.66
N GLY A 52 -3.61 11.87 -1.17
CA GLY A 52 -2.85 11.72 0.08
C GLY A 52 -1.49 12.45 0.03
N LYS A 53 -0.73 12.26 -1.05
CA LYS A 53 0.55 12.93 -1.30
C LYS A 53 0.38 14.45 -1.32
N SER A 54 -0.61 14.95 -2.06
CA SER A 54 -0.86 16.39 -2.18
C SER A 54 -1.17 17.04 -0.83
N LEU A 55 -1.98 16.39 0.01
CA LEU A 55 -2.25 16.87 1.37
C LEU A 55 -1.01 16.85 2.26
N SER A 56 -0.16 15.83 2.12
CA SER A 56 1.10 15.77 2.87
C SER A 56 2.04 16.93 2.55
N ASN A 57 1.89 17.58 1.39
CA ASN A 57 2.70 18.72 0.97
C ASN A 57 2.20 20.08 1.49
N LEU A 58 1.00 20.15 2.09
CA LEU A 58 0.40 21.42 2.51
C LEU A 58 1.07 22.04 3.75
N ASN A 59 1.85 21.27 4.50
CA ASN A 59 2.57 21.78 5.67
C ASN A 59 3.84 20.95 5.90
N GLU A 60 5.01 21.60 5.83
CA GLU A 60 6.32 20.96 6.02
C GLU A 60 6.46 20.31 7.40
N LYS A 61 5.85 20.90 8.45
CA LYS A 61 5.77 20.28 9.78
C LYS A 61 4.90 19.02 9.81
N GLU A 62 3.96 18.89 8.90
CA GLU A 62 3.12 17.71 8.75
C GLU A 62 3.72 16.72 7.75
N ARG A 63 4.87 17.01 7.11
CA ARG A 63 5.58 16.07 6.23
C ARG A 63 6.90 15.60 6.85
N PRO A 64 6.88 14.91 8.00
CA PRO A 64 8.12 14.52 8.66
C PRO A 64 8.93 13.58 7.77
N ASP A 65 10.24 13.79 7.73
CA ASP A 65 11.18 12.88 7.05
C ASP A 65 11.24 11.50 7.71
N VAL A 66 10.84 11.44 8.99
CA VAL A 66 10.81 10.24 9.81
C VAL A 66 9.37 9.92 10.18
N LEU A 67 8.86 8.82 9.65
CA LEU A 67 7.49 8.35 9.90
C LEU A 67 7.45 7.35 11.05
N ASN A 68 6.32 7.28 11.74
CA ASN A 68 5.94 6.19 12.63
C ASN A 68 5.05 5.16 11.90
N VAL A 69 4.71 4.06 12.60
CA VAL A 69 3.90 2.96 12.01
C VAL A 69 2.56 3.44 11.47
N SER A 70 1.84 4.28 12.22
CA SER A 70 0.53 4.79 11.81
C SER A 70 0.63 5.69 10.58
N GLU A 71 1.65 6.55 10.52
CA GLU A 71 1.90 7.41 9.37
C GLU A 71 2.26 6.60 8.11
N VAL A 72 3.02 5.51 8.25
CA VAL A 72 3.29 4.58 7.15
C VAL A 72 2.03 3.84 6.72
N ALA A 73 1.20 3.40 7.67
CA ALA A 73 -0.07 2.75 7.40
C ALA A 73 -1.02 3.66 6.61
N ASP A 74 -1.10 4.94 7.00
CA ASP A 74 -1.87 5.96 6.30
C ASP A 74 -1.32 6.24 4.90
N LEU A 75 0.01 6.29 4.73
CA LEU A 75 0.66 6.55 3.45
C LEU A 75 0.40 5.41 2.45
N LEU A 76 0.56 4.18 2.91
CA LEU A 76 0.42 2.97 2.09
C LEU A 76 -1.03 2.48 1.98
N ARG A 77 -1.97 3.08 2.72
CA ARG A 77 -3.38 2.66 2.83
C ARG A 77 -3.53 1.20 3.27
N VAL A 78 -2.78 0.81 4.30
CA VAL A 78 -2.84 -0.54 4.90
C VAL A 78 -3.07 -0.47 6.40
N SER A 79 -3.35 -1.61 7.04
CA SER A 79 -3.47 -1.66 8.50
C SER A 79 -2.10 -1.55 9.19
N ASN A 80 -2.05 -1.07 10.44
CA ASN A 80 -0.83 -1.12 11.25
C ASN A 80 -0.25 -2.54 11.36
N GLN A 81 -1.12 -3.56 11.44
CA GLN A 81 -0.69 -4.96 11.46
C GLN A 81 0.03 -5.35 10.16
N THR A 82 -0.47 -4.88 9.02
CA THR A 82 0.19 -5.07 7.72
C THR A 82 1.56 -4.43 7.71
N VAL A 83 1.71 -3.21 8.25
CA VAL A 83 3.03 -2.56 8.37
C VAL A 83 3.99 -3.40 9.22
N TYR A 84 3.54 -3.91 10.38
CA TYR A 84 4.36 -4.81 11.20
C TYR A 84 4.76 -6.09 10.48
N ASN A 85 3.84 -6.70 9.73
CA ASN A 85 4.13 -7.88 8.92
C ASN A 85 5.17 -7.54 7.84
N MET A 86 5.04 -6.41 7.16
CA MET A 86 6.01 -5.99 6.15
C MET A 86 7.40 -5.69 6.73
N ILE A 87 7.51 -5.21 7.97
CA ILE A 87 8.80 -5.11 8.67
C ILE A 87 9.37 -6.51 8.92
N LYS A 88 8.55 -7.42 9.45
CA LYS A 88 8.95 -8.80 9.77
C LYS A 88 9.41 -9.57 8.52
N ASP A 89 8.73 -9.36 7.41
CA ASP A 89 9.00 -9.99 6.11
C ASP A 89 10.15 -9.30 5.35
N GLY A 90 10.73 -8.22 5.91
CA GLY A 90 11.84 -7.47 5.28
C GLY A 90 11.42 -6.57 4.11
N ARG A 91 10.12 -6.44 3.86
CA ARG A 91 9.54 -5.59 2.79
C ARG A 91 9.62 -4.10 3.12
N LEU A 92 9.66 -3.74 4.40
CA LEU A 92 9.88 -2.37 4.86
C LEU A 92 11.15 -2.27 5.69
N LYS A 93 12.05 -1.37 5.30
CA LYS A 93 13.21 -1.01 6.10
C LYS A 93 12.78 -0.06 7.21
N ALA A 94 13.03 -0.46 8.46
CA ALA A 94 12.66 0.32 9.64
C ALA A 94 13.80 0.33 10.66
N THR A 95 13.94 1.44 11.38
CA THR A 95 14.88 1.59 12.48
C THR A 95 14.10 1.58 13.79
N LYS A 96 14.48 0.72 14.72
CA LYS A 96 13.87 0.67 16.06
C LYS A 96 14.53 1.72 16.96
N VAL A 97 13.74 2.66 17.47
CA VAL A 97 14.20 3.72 18.38
C VAL A 97 13.38 3.61 19.66
N GLY A 98 13.99 3.06 20.72
CA GLY A 98 13.29 2.76 21.96
C GLY A 98 12.15 1.76 21.76
N ARG A 99 10.90 2.20 22.01
CA ARG A 99 9.68 1.40 21.85
C ARG A 99 8.96 1.60 20.52
N GLU A 100 9.47 2.47 19.65
CA GLU A 100 8.81 2.82 18.40
C GLU A 100 9.65 2.38 17.19
N TRP A 101 8.95 2.10 16.08
CA TRP A 101 9.56 1.94 14.77
C TRP A 101 9.55 3.27 14.03
N LYS A 102 10.66 3.58 13.37
CA LYS A 102 10.86 4.77 12.57
C LYS A 102 11.24 4.41 11.15
N PHE A 103 10.71 5.14 10.18
CA PHE A 103 10.89 4.89 8.76
C PHE A 103 11.33 6.18 8.07
N MET A 104 12.25 6.10 7.11
CA MET A 104 12.53 7.24 6.25
C MET A 104 11.40 7.38 5.25
N ARG A 105 10.76 8.55 5.21
CA ARG A 105 9.67 8.84 4.28
C ARG A 105 10.04 8.50 2.85
N LYS A 106 11.22 8.93 2.38
CA LYS A 106 11.71 8.66 1.03
C LYS A 106 11.72 7.17 0.67
N ASP A 107 12.06 6.31 1.64
CA ASP A 107 12.14 4.87 1.44
C ASP A 107 10.73 4.30 1.28
N ILE A 108 9.74 4.85 2.00
CA ILE A 108 8.33 4.46 1.88
C ILE A 108 7.72 4.99 0.57
N GLU A 109 7.96 6.24 0.21
CA GLU A 109 7.43 6.86 -1.01
C GLU A 109 7.97 6.17 -2.27
N SER A 110 9.23 5.70 -2.26
CA SER A 110 9.79 4.91 -3.36
C SER A 110 9.09 3.59 -3.64
N ILE A 111 8.29 3.06 -2.69
CA ILE A 111 7.47 1.85 -2.88
C ILE A 111 6.25 2.15 -3.74
N LEU A 112 5.76 3.39 -3.66
CA LEU A 112 4.60 3.87 -4.41
C LEU A 112 4.98 4.34 -5.82
N ASP A 113 6.27 4.32 -6.17
CA ASP A 113 6.77 4.70 -7.47
C ASP A 113 6.62 3.51 -8.45
N PRO A 114 5.77 3.62 -9.50
CA PRO A 114 5.49 2.52 -10.43
C PRO A 114 6.75 1.92 -11.06
N ASP A 115 7.77 2.74 -11.30
CA ASP A 115 9.02 2.34 -11.95
C ASP A 115 9.94 1.49 -11.05
N ASN A 116 9.71 1.47 -9.73
CA ASN A 116 10.48 0.68 -8.75
C ASN A 116 9.73 -0.57 -8.24
N SER A 117 8.47 -0.76 -8.64
CA SER A 117 7.60 -1.88 -8.24
C SER A 117 8.19 -3.26 -8.57
N THR A 118 8.98 -3.35 -9.65
CA THR A 118 9.67 -4.57 -10.10
C THR A 118 10.75 -5.04 -9.14
N GLN A 119 11.44 -4.15 -8.42
CA GLN A 119 12.49 -4.54 -7.47
C GLN A 119 11.95 -5.13 -6.18
N ILE A 120 10.74 -4.73 -5.76
CA ILE A 120 10.12 -5.21 -4.52
C ILE A 120 9.46 -6.57 -4.74
N ALA A 121 8.84 -6.80 -5.91
CA ALA A 121 8.36 -8.12 -6.31
C ALA A 121 9.52 -9.11 -6.52
N ALA A 122 10.64 -8.66 -7.12
CA ALA A 122 11.81 -9.48 -7.36
C ALA A 122 12.66 -9.77 -6.11
N ARG A 123 12.50 -9.01 -5.02
CA ARG A 123 13.19 -9.29 -3.74
C ARG A 123 12.45 -10.28 -2.84
N SER A 124 11.23 -10.70 -3.20
CA SER A 124 10.53 -11.81 -2.52
C SER A 124 11.19 -13.17 -2.76
N SER A 125 12.10 -13.31 -3.73
CA SER A 125 12.78 -14.57 -4.01
C SER A 125 14.14 -14.65 -3.30
N ASN A 126 14.11 -14.91 -1.99
CA ASN A 126 15.05 -15.87 -1.40
C ASN A 126 14.47 -17.30 -1.40
N GLY A 127 13.49 -17.57 -2.26
CA GLY A 127 13.14 -18.90 -2.76
C GLY A 127 13.20 -18.83 -4.28
N GLU A 128 13.97 -19.72 -4.89
CA GLU A 128 14.05 -19.89 -6.34
C GLU A 128 12.63 -19.92 -6.93
N ILE A 129 12.39 -19.09 -7.95
CA ILE A 129 11.14 -19.13 -8.71
C ILE A 129 11.12 -20.48 -9.42
N SER A 130 10.11 -21.31 -9.15
CA SER A 130 9.92 -22.55 -9.89
C SER A 130 9.76 -22.22 -11.37
N ASP A 131 10.42 -22.98 -12.25
CA ASP A 131 10.30 -22.83 -13.72
C ASP A 131 8.82 -22.81 -14.17
N HIS A 132 7.93 -23.44 -13.41
CA HIS A 132 6.49 -23.43 -13.64
C HIS A 132 5.86 -22.03 -13.49
N ASP A 133 6.26 -21.28 -12.46
CA ASP A 133 5.74 -19.95 -12.17
C ASP A 133 6.26 -18.92 -13.18
N TYR A 134 7.51 -19.10 -13.64
CA TYR A 134 8.09 -18.27 -14.70
C TYR A 134 7.31 -18.40 -16.02
N GLU A 135 6.92 -19.62 -16.39
CA GLU A 135 6.14 -19.87 -17.61
C GLU A 135 4.71 -19.30 -17.54
N ILE A 136 4.08 -19.30 -16.36
CA ILE A 136 2.75 -18.69 -16.15
C ILE A 136 2.82 -17.17 -16.33
N ILE A 137 3.83 -16.53 -15.72
CA ILE A 137 4.04 -15.07 -15.82
C ILE A 137 4.33 -14.66 -17.26
N LYS A 138 5.19 -15.41 -17.95
CA LYS A 138 5.55 -15.17 -19.36
C LYS A 138 4.35 -15.27 -20.30
N LYS A 139 3.44 -16.22 -20.04
CA LYS A 139 2.21 -16.41 -20.83
C LYS A 139 1.21 -15.27 -20.64
N HIS A 140 1.16 -14.65 -19.47
CA HIS A 140 0.31 -13.47 -19.22
C HIS A 140 0.88 -12.20 -19.87
N ILE A 141 2.20 -11.99 -19.78
CA ILE A 141 2.86 -10.83 -20.37
C ILE A 141 2.81 -10.86 -21.91
N SER A 142 2.88 -12.05 -22.53
CA SER A 142 2.81 -12.18 -23.99
C SER A 142 1.40 -12.05 -24.58
N ASN A 143 0.36 -11.99 -23.74
CA ASN A 143 -1.05 -11.87 -24.16
C ASN A 143 -1.65 -10.50 -23.80
N MET A 144 -0.81 -9.51 -23.49
CA MET A 144 -1.18 -8.13 -23.24
C MET A 144 -0.76 -7.25 -24.43
#